data_AF-A0AAD3N9L4-F1
#
_entry.id   AF-A0AAD3N9L4-F1
#
_cell.length_a   1.000
_cell.length_b   1.000
_cell.length_c   1.000
_cell.angle_alpha   90.00
_cell.angle_beta   90.00
_cell.angle_gamma   90.00
#
_symmetry.space_group_name_H-M   'P 1'
#
loop_
_entity.id
_entity.type
_entity.pdbx_description
1 polymer ?
#
loop_
_entity_poly.entity_id
_entity_poly.type
_entity_poly.pdbx_seq_one_letter_code
_entity_poly.pdbx_strand_id
1 'polypeptide(L)'
;MNISILTFHRPQPAFPINRWQFGQLISIIIVCFPGAPQVSQEALQRETEMEQQIDMKVEEIIQMMRSRDEDPDLLYVIKFLAAEEMPGLPPGGGITSKRDCIISAYQKHIMTHRSQEPMDIEGSEEDSN
;
A
#
# COMPACT_ATOMS: atom_id res chain seq x y z
N MET A 1 20.92 -3.80 33.87
CA MET A 1 19.63 -4.04 33.18
C MET A 1 19.60 -3.12 31.97
N ASN A 2 19.60 -3.67 30.75
CA ASN A 2 19.52 -2.87 29.53
C ASN A 2 18.04 -2.75 29.15
N ILE A 3 17.52 -1.53 29.18
CA ILE A 3 16.16 -1.18 28.75
C ILE A 3 16.31 -0.45 27.43
N SER A 4 15.65 -0.93 26.37
CA SER A 4 15.59 -0.24 25.08
C SER A 4 14.30 0.56 25.02
N ILE A 5 14.41 1.87 24.78
CA ILE A 5 13.28 2.78 24.60
C ILE A 5 13.24 3.20 23.13
N LEU A 6 12.20 2.82 22.41
CA LEU A 6 11.92 3.34 21.07
C LEU A 6 10.86 4.43 21.17
N THR A 7 11.20 5.62 20.67
CA THR A 7 10.27 6.75 20.52
C THR A 7 9.94 6.89 19.04
N PHE A 8 8.67 6.75 18.67
CA PHE A 8 8.22 6.95 17.31
C PHE A 8 7.68 8.38 17.15
N HIS A 9 8.26 9.17 16.24
CA HIS A 9 7.76 10.48 15.87
C HIS A 9 7.47 10.46 14.37
N ARG A 10 6.22 10.73 13.96
CA ARG A 10 5.91 10.84 12.53
C ARG A 10 6.62 12.10 11.99
N PRO A 11 7.44 12.03 10.93
CA PRO A 11 8.01 13.22 10.32
C PRO A 11 6.86 14.12 9.85
N GLN A 12 6.82 15.35 10.38
CA GLN A 12 5.86 16.36 9.93
C GLN A 12 6.24 16.76 8.50
N PRO A 13 5.34 16.62 7.51
CA PRO A 13 5.62 17.14 6.20
C PRO A 13 5.67 18.67 6.29
N ALA A 14 6.77 19.26 5.82
CA ALA A 14 6.98 20.71 5.79
C ALA A 14 6.07 21.35 4.73
N PHE A 15 4.77 21.48 5.04
CA PHE A 15 3.83 22.26 4.24
C PHE A 15 3.54 23.61 4.92
N PRO A 16 3.39 24.68 4.12
CA PRO A 16 3.16 26.01 4.66
C PRO A 16 1.86 26.04 5.46
N ILE A 17 2.00 26.62 6.66
CA ILE A 17 0.94 27.04 7.57
C ILE A 17 -0.17 27.66 6.72
N ASN A 18 -1.35 27.03 6.65
CA ASN A 18 -2.67 27.57 6.22
C ASN A 18 -3.67 26.49 5.74
N ARG A 19 -3.45 25.19 5.99
CA ARG A 19 -4.45 24.16 5.63
C ARG A 19 -4.58 23.10 6.73
N TRP A 20 -5.65 23.24 7.52
CA TRP A 20 -6.30 22.23 8.37
C TRP A 20 -5.37 21.18 9.02
N GLN A 21 -4.91 21.46 10.24
CA GLN A 21 -4.39 20.43 11.15
C GLN A 21 -5.54 19.51 11.58
N PHE A 22 -5.84 18.49 10.78
CA PHE A 22 -6.50 17.27 11.26
C PHE A 22 -5.51 16.11 11.13
N GLY A 23 -4.52 16.12 12.00
CA GLY A 23 -3.67 14.98 12.27
C GLY A 23 -3.34 15.03 13.75
N GLN A 24 -4.01 14.21 14.56
CA GLN A 24 -3.68 14.13 15.97
C GLN A 24 -2.18 13.80 16.12
N LEU A 25 -1.50 14.46 17.05
CA LEU A 25 -0.12 14.14 17.39
C LEU A 25 -0.10 12.72 17.96
N ILE A 26 0.40 11.76 17.18
CA ILE A 26 0.58 10.38 17.64
C ILE A 26 1.97 10.31 18.28
N SER A 27 2.01 10.13 19.60
CA SER A 27 3.23 9.87 20.35
C SER A 27 3.12 8.50 21.02
N ILE A 28 4.09 7.62 20.75
CA ILE A 28 4.13 6.25 21.29
C ILE A 28 5.53 6.00 21.84
N ILE A 29 5.60 5.50 23.07
CA ILE A 29 6.83 5.05 23.74
C ILE A 29 6.71 3.54 23.95
N ILE A 30 7.64 2.77 23.39
CA ILE A 30 7.72 1.31 23.56
C ILE A 30 8.95 0.99 24.41
N VAL A 31 8.74 0.29 25.53
CA VAL A 31 9.79 -0.11 26.49
C VAL A 31 9.90 -1.64 26.49
N CYS A 32 11.06 -2.17 26.13
CA CYS A 32 11.31 -3.61 26.07
C CYS A 32 12.19 -4.07 27.24
N PHE A 33 11.76 -5.11 27.94
CA PHE A 33 12.53 -5.78 29.00
C PHE A 33 13.22 -7.06 28.48
N PRO A 34 14.26 -7.57 29.17
CA PRO A 34 14.79 -8.91 28.91
C PRO A 34 13.67 -9.95 29.06
N GLY A 35 13.31 -10.62 27.96
CA GLY A 35 12.13 -11.49 27.86
C GLY A 35 11.03 -10.99 26.91
N ALA A 36 11.18 -9.79 26.33
CA ALA A 36 10.32 -9.34 25.24
C ALA A 36 10.43 -10.28 24.02
N PRO A 37 9.34 -10.45 23.24
CA PRO A 37 9.34 -11.26 22.02
C PRO A 37 10.51 -10.87 21.11
N GLN A 38 11.27 -11.87 20.69
CA GLN A 38 12.37 -11.68 19.74
C GLN A 38 11.85 -11.84 18.32
N VAL A 39 12.57 -11.26 17.36
CA VAL A 39 12.29 -11.49 15.94
C VAL A 39 12.48 -12.97 15.64
N SER A 40 11.49 -13.59 15.02
CA SER A 40 11.57 -14.98 14.55
C SER A 40 11.60 -15.02 13.02
N GLN A 41 12.40 -15.94 12.47
CA GLN A 41 12.47 -16.16 11.02
C GLN A 41 11.11 -16.56 10.44
N GLU A 42 10.34 -17.36 11.20
CA GLU A 42 8.99 -17.74 10.81
C GLU A 42 8.05 -16.54 10.69
N ALA A 43 8.14 -15.55 11.59
CA ALA A 43 7.33 -14.35 11.49
C ALA A 43 7.70 -13.49 10.27
N LEU A 44 9.00 -13.36 9.97
CA LEU A 44 9.47 -12.64 8.77
C LEU A 44 9.01 -13.31 7.47
N GLN A 45 9.05 -14.65 7.43
CA GLN A 45 8.58 -15.42 6.29
C GLN A 45 7.07 -15.25 6.10
N ARG A 46 6.28 -15.39 7.16
CA ARG A 46 4.82 -15.16 7.11
C ARG A 46 4.47 -13.74 6.69
N GLU A 47 5.23 -12.74 7.14
CA GLU A 47 5.07 -11.35 6.73
C GLU A 47 5.27 -11.18 5.22
N THR A 48 6.32 -11.81 4.68
CA THR A 48 6.64 -11.75 3.25
C THR A 48 5.58 -12.45 2.40
N GLU A 49 5.12 -13.63 2.81
CA GLU A 49 4.06 -14.38 2.12
C GLU A 49 2.75 -13.58 2.10
N MET A 50 2.43 -12.91 3.20
CA MET A 50 1.26 -12.05 3.29
C MET A 50 1.35 -10.84 2.35
N GLU A 51 2.51 -10.20 2.24
CA GLU A 51 2.72 -9.08 1.32
C GLU A 51 2.59 -9.51 -0.15
N GLN A 52 3.03 -10.73 -0.49
CA GLN A 52 2.81 -11.31 -1.82
C GLN A 52 1.32 -11.57 -2.09
N GLN A 53 0.58 -12.08 -1.11
CA GLN A 53 -0.87 -12.27 -1.23
C GLN A 53 -1.60 -10.93 -1.46
N ILE A 54 -1.18 -9.86 -0.77
CA ILE A 54 -1.71 -8.52 -1.01
C ILE A 54 -1.44 -8.07 -2.45
N ASP A 55 -0.21 -8.24 -2.95
CA ASP A 55 0.16 -7.84 -4.32
C ASP A 55 -0.70 -8.56 -5.36
N MET A 56 -0.86 -9.88 -5.23
CA MET A 56 -1.71 -10.70 -6.10
C MET A 56 -3.18 -10.27 -6.04
N LYS A 57 -3.72 -10.04 -4.84
CA LYS A 57 -5.11 -9.64 -4.67
C LYS A 57 -5.39 -8.26 -5.25
N VAL A 58 -4.47 -7.31 -5.09
CA VAL A 58 -4.59 -5.99 -5.69
C VAL A 58 -4.58 -6.08 -7.21
N GLU A 59 -3.74 -6.93 -7.79
CA GLU A 59 -3.72 -7.21 -9.23
C GLU A 59 -5.06 -7.78 -9.72
N GLU A 60 -5.59 -8.81 -9.04
CA GLU A 60 -6.88 -9.43 -9.35
C GLU A 60 -8.01 -8.39 -9.36
N ILE A 61 -8.07 -7.51 -8.35
CA ILE A 61 -9.09 -6.46 -8.23
C ILE A 61 -8.96 -5.46 -9.38
N ILE A 62 -7.74 -5.00 -9.67
CA ILE A 62 -7.49 -4.05 -10.76
C ILE A 62 -7.92 -4.65 -12.12
N GLN A 63 -7.56 -5.90 -12.37
CA GLN A 63 -7.94 -6.60 -13.61
C GLN A 63 -9.45 -6.79 -13.72
N MET A 64 -10.10 -7.14 -12.61
CA MET A 64 -11.56 -7.29 -12.55
C MET A 64 -12.28 -5.96 -12.83
N MET A 65 -11.83 -4.85 -12.27
CA MET A 65 -12.46 -3.53 -12.49
C MET A 65 -12.32 -3.09 -13.94
N ARG A 66 -11.14 -3.30 -14.54
CA ARG A 66 -10.93 -3.00 -15.96
C ARG A 66 -11.75 -3.87 -16.91
N SER A 67 -11.98 -5.14 -16.56
CA SER A 67 -12.88 -5.99 -17.36
C SER A 67 -14.32 -5.44 -17.42
N ARG A 68 -14.68 -4.55 -16.50
CA ARG A 68 -15.97 -3.85 -16.41
C ARG A 68 -15.90 -2.42 -16.95
N ASP A 69 -14.78 -2.02 -17.56
CA ASP A 69 -14.52 -0.67 -18.06
C ASP A 69 -14.58 0.41 -16.94
N GLU A 70 -14.25 0.01 -15.71
CA GLU A 70 -14.18 0.88 -14.54
C GLU A 70 -12.72 1.18 -14.19
N ASP A 71 -12.42 2.46 -13.92
CA ASP A 71 -11.12 2.85 -13.39
C ASP A 71 -11.00 2.41 -11.93
N PRO A 72 -9.97 1.61 -11.57
CA PRO A 72 -9.77 1.16 -10.20
C PRO A 72 -9.38 2.34 -9.30
N ASP A 73 -10.12 2.57 -8.23
CA ASP A 73 -9.78 3.55 -7.19
C ASP A 73 -9.15 2.86 -5.98
N LEU A 74 -8.08 3.46 -5.43
CA LEU A 74 -7.39 2.96 -4.24
C LEU A 74 -8.34 2.77 -3.05
N LEU A 75 -9.28 3.68 -2.86
CA LEU A 75 -10.25 3.56 -1.76
C LEU A 75 -11.17 2.35 -1.95
N TYR A 76 -11.55 2.05 -3.20
CA TYR A 76 -12.31 0.84 -3.51
C TYR A 76 -11.50 -0.41 -3.22
N VAL A 77 -10.25 -0.48 -3.70
CA VAL A 77 -9.35 -1.63 -3.48
C VAL A 77 -9.20 -1.91 -1.98
N ILE A 78 -8.93 -0.88 -1.17
CA ILE A 78 -8.79 -1.03 0.29
C ILE A 78 -10.09 -1.53 0.93
N LYS A 79 -11.26 -1.01 0.52
CA LYS A 79 -12.56 -1.46 1.03
C LYS A 79 -12.86 -2.91 0.64
N PHE A 80 -12.52 -3.29 -0.59
CA PHE A 80 -12.72 -4.64 -1.09
C PHE A 80 -11.85 -5.64 -0.31
N LEU A 81 -10.56 -5.34 -0.17
CA LEU A 81 -9.64 -6.15 0.65
C LEU A 81 -10.07 -6.23 2.13
N ALA A 82 -10.66 -5.17 2.67
CA ALA A 82 -11.20 -5.18 4.02
C ALA A 82 -12.42 -6.09 4.17
N ALA A 83 -13.22 -6.25 3.12
CA ALA A 83 -14.43 -7.07 3.11
C ALA A 83 -14.16 -8.56 2.83
N GLU A 84 -13.07 -8.89 2.13
CA GLU A 84 -12.71 -10.28 1.76
C GLU A 84 -12.10 -11.10 2.92
N GLU A 85 -11.89 -10.51 4.10
CA GLU A 85 -11.31 -11.14 5.30
C GLU A 85 -10.06 -12.01 5.00
N MET A 86 -8.95 -11.37 4.65
CA MET A 86 -7.69 -12.09 4.38
C MET A 86 -7.10 -12.72 5.65
N PRO A 87 -6.76 -14.03 5.64
CA PRO A 87 -6.12 -14.69 6.77
C PRO A 87 -4.69 -14.17 6.97
N GLY A 88 -4.18 -14.27 8.21
CA GLY A 88 -2.78 -13.91 8.51
C GLY A 88 -2.52 -12.41 8.70
N LEU A 89 -3.56 -11.56 8.66
CA LEU A 89 -3.45 -10.14 8.98
C LEU A 89 -2.86 -9.87 10.38
N PRO A 90 -2.09 -8.78 10.56
CA PRO A 90 -1.59 -8.39 11.87
C PRO A 90 -2.73 -8.26 12.88
N PRO A 91 -2.63 -8.92 14.05
CA PRO A 91 -3.66 -8.83 15.07
C PRO A 91 -3.86 -7.36 15.50
N GLY A 92 -5.10 -6.93 15.58
CA GLY A 92 -5.50 -5.56 15.92
C GLY A 92 -5.46 -4.57 14.74
N GLY A 93 -4.34 -4.51 14.00
CA GLY A 93 -4.18 -3.55 12.89
C GLY A 93 -4.91 -3.94 11.60
N GLY A 94 -5.12 -5.24 11.37
CA GLY A 94 -5.84 -5.76 10.22
C GLY A 94 -5.26 -5.27 8.88
N ILE A 95 -6.15 -5.05 7.91
CA ILE A 95 -5.77 -4.52 6.59
C ILE A 95 -5.22 -3.09 6.68
N THR A 96 -5.64 -2.33 7.70
CA THR A 96 -5.21 -0.93 7.85
C THR A 96 -3.74 -0.79 8.22
N SER A 97 -3.17 -1.75 8.95
CA SER A 97 -1.73 -1.79 9.21
C SER A 97 -0.88 -2.09 7.98
N LYS A 98 -1.48 -2.59 6.90
CA LYS A 98 -0.80 -2.91 5.63
C LYS A 98 -1.11 -1.92 4.50
N ARG A 99 -1.64 -0.73 4.82
CA ARG A 99 -1.96 0.31 3.83
C ARG A 99 -0.79 0.65 2.92
N ASP A 100 0.42 0.78 3.47
CA ASP A 100 1.59 1.15 2.66
C ASP A 100 1.91 0.08 1.62
N CYS A 101 1.82 -1.21 1.99
CA CYS A 101 1.98 -2.34 1.07
C CYS A 101 0.91 -2.32 -0.03
N ILE A 102 -0.36 -2.09 0.32
CA ILE A 102 -1.47 -1.99 -0.64
C ILE A 102 -1.26 -0.82 -1.60
N ILE A 103 -0.83 0.34 -1.10
CA ILE A 103 -0.55 1.54 -1.91
C ILE A 103 0.58 1.23 -2.90
N SER A 104 1.65 0.61 -2.44
CA SER A 104 2.78 0.23 -3.31
C SER A 104 2.37 -0.76 -4.39
N ALA A 105 1.61 -1.81 -4.04
CA ALA A 105 1.08 -2.78 -5.01
C ALA A 105 0.16 -2.10 -6.03
N TYR A 106 -0.78 -1.27 -5.56
CA TYR A 106 -1.68 -0.53 -6.42
C TYR A 106 -0.91 0.36 -7.42
N GLN A 107 0.04 1.15 -6.94
CA GLN A 107 0.86 2.02 -7.80
C GLN A 107 1.64 1.22 -8.84
N LYS A 108 2.26 0.11 -8.44
CA LYS A 108 2.99 -0.79 -9.33
C LYS A 108 2.11 -1.29 -10.49
N HIS A 109 0.89 -1.74 -10.19
CA HIS A 109 -0.03 -2.29 -11.20
C HIS A 109 -0.65 -1.21 -12.09
N ILE A 110 -0.96 -0.03 -11.55
CA ILE A 110 -1.43 1.10 -12.38
C ILE A 110 -0.31 1.60 -13.32
N MET A 111 0.93 1.74 -12.82
CA MET A 111 2.06 2.21 -13.61
C MET A 111 2.47 1.23 -14.71
N THR A 112 2.52 -0.07 -14.42
CA THR A 112 2.88 -1.10 -15.40
C THR A 112 2.01 -1.02 -16.65
N HIS A 113 0.74 -0.68 -16.48
CA HIS A 113 -0.21 -0.58 -17.58
C HIS A 113 -0.25 0.77 -18.29
N ARG A 114 0.12 1.88 -17.65
CA ARG A 114 0.26 3.18 -18.35
C ARG A 114 1.34 3.15 -19.44
N SER A 115 2.27 2.21 -19.36
CA SER A 115 3.31 1.95 -20.37
C SER A 115 2.80 1.28 -21.65
N GLN A 116 1.52 0.89 -21.73
CA GLN A 116 0.92 0.18 -22.88
C GLN A 116 -0.12 1.02 -23.64
N GLU A 117 0.08 2.33 -23.76
CA GLU A 117 -0.52 3.06 -24.90
C GLU A 117 0.42 2.92 -26.11
N PRO A 118 0.12 2.09 -27.12
CA PRO A 118 0.71 2.30 -28.43
C PRO A 118 0.22 3.66 -28.90
N MET A 119 1.15 4.59 -29.13
CA MET A 119 0.86 5.79 -29.89
C MET A 119 0.43 5.34 -31.29
N ASP A 120 -0.88 5.27 -31.52
CA ASP A 120 -1.45 5.24 -32.85
C ASP A 120 -1.15 6.60 -33.51
N ILE A 121 0.01 6.68 -34.17
CA ILE A 121 0.27 7.72 -35.16
C ILE A 121 -0.38 7.22 -36.45
N GLU A 122 -1.69 7.39 -36.54
CA GLU A 122 -2.41 7.36 -37.81
C GLU A 122 -2.79 8.80 -38.18
N GLY A 123 -2.30 9.22 -39.34
CA GLY A 123 -2.42 10.58 -39.86
C GLY A 123 -1.71 10.69 -41.21
N SER A 124 -2.26 9.98 -42.19
CA SER A 124 -2.00 10.09 -43.62
C SER A 124 -2.20 11.52 -44.13
N GLU A 125 -1.41 11.95 -45.11
CA GLU A 125 -1.91 12.32 -46.45
C GLU A 125 -0.78 12.78 -47.38
N GLU A 126 -1.01 12.48 -48.65
CA GLU A 126 -0.17 12.57 -49.83
C GLU A 126 -0.11 14.02 -50.37
N ASP A 127 1.01 14.44 -50.96
CA ASP A 127 1.03 14.97 -52.35
C ASP A 127 2.35 15.66 -52.76
N SER A 128 2.72 15.36 -54.01
CA SER A 128 3.51 16.15 -54.97
C SER A 128 5.05 16.17 -54.88
N ASN A 129 5.72 15.39 -55.75
CA ASN A 129 6.17 15.89 -57.08
C ASN A 129 6.63 14.74 -57.99
#